data_AF-A0A1G7UPZ6-F1
#
_entry.id   AF-A0A1G7UPZ6-F1
#
_cell.length_a   1.000
_cell.length_b   1.000
_cell.length_c   1.000
_cell.angle_alpha   90.00
_cell.angle_beta   90.00
_cell.angle_gamma   90.00
#
_symmetry.space_group_name_H-M   'P 1'
#
loop_
_entity.id
_entity.type
_entity.pdbx_description
1 polymer ?
#
loop_
_entity_poly.entity_id
_entity_poly.type
_entity_poly.pdbx_seq_one_letter_code
_entity_poly.pdbx_strand_id
1 'polypeptide(L)'
;MPSDLQLAHLYKPLAARLRASHNEIARQGRVRPMAEVPMDTLRLVRRLLTEVRRFVGSISRKARLIPKLPQGNIRFSALSLFLGEACIRFETFGKALQFDRPAPGSPAAHYQAAEADLSSLIAAATADIRRVREKDAAEREEKRNRNEPEEHEPYVSQWGF
;
A
#
# COMPACT_ATOMS: atom_id res chain seq x y z
N MET A 1 -9.26 30.94 9.99
CA MET A 1 -9.08 29.53 9.59
C MET A 1 -7.59 29.31 9.41
N PRO A 2 -7.00 28.25 9.99
CA PRO A 2 -5.58 27.92 9.76
C PRO A 2 -5.34 27.70 8.27
N SER A 3 -4.16 28.08 7.77
CA SER A 3 -3.81 27.86 6.36
C SER A 3 -3.59 26.37 6.06
N ASP A 4 -3.79 25.95 4.81
CA ASP A 4 -3.61 24.55 4.40
C ASP A 4 -2.22 24.00 4.74
N LEU A 5 -1.21 24.87 4.68
CA LEU A 5 0.16 24.55 5.07
C LEU A 5 0.27 24.27 6.58
N GLN A 6 -0.36 25.09 7.42
CA GLN A 6 -0.42 24.85 8.88
C GLN A 6 -1.16 23.56 9.23
N LEU A 7 -2.26 23.27 8.52
CA LEU A 7 -3.01 22.02 8.70
C LEU A 7 -2.18 20.80 8.31
N ALA A 8 -1.43 20.87 7.21
CA ALA A 8 -0.50 19.81 6.80
C ALA A 8 0.64 19.61 7.82
N HIS A 9 1.17 20.70 8.41
CA HIS A 9 2.17 20.65 9.47
C HIS A 9 1.66 20.04 10.78
N LEU A 10 0.36 20.16 11.07
CA LEU A 10 -0.27 19.49 12.22
C LEU A 10 -0.65 18.03 11.91
N TYR A 11 -1.06 17.74 10.68
CA TYR A 11 -1.43 16.40 10.23
C TYR A 11 -0.25 15.43 10.26
N LYS A 12 0.89 15.79 9.64
CA LYS A 12 2.03 14.86 9.47
C LYS A 12 2.55 14.29 10.80
N PRO A 13 2.78 15.09 11.86
CA PRO A 13 3.20 14.56 13.15
C PRO A 13 2.15 13.66 13.82
N LEU A 14 0.86 13.98 13.69
CA LEU A 14 -0.22 13.16 14.24
C LEU A 14 -0.31 11.81 13.52
N ALA A 15 -0.20 11.81 12.20
CA ALA A 15 -0.20 10.59 11.39
C ALA A 15 1.01 9.70 11.73
N ALA A 16 2.20 10.31 11.85
CA ALA A 16 3.40 9.60 12.25
C ALA A 16 3.29 8.97 13.64
N ARG A 17 2.80 9.72 14.64
CA ARG A 17 2.58 9.22 16.01
C ARG A 17 1.56 8.08 16.05
N LEU A 18 0.47 8.19 15.29
CA LEU A 18 -0.56 7.16 15.21
C LEU A 18 -0.01 5.88 14.58
N ARG A 19 0.72 5.98 13.47
CA ARG A 19 1.37 4.86 12.80
C ARG A 19 2.43 4.20 13.67
N ALA A 20 3.27 5.00 14.35
CA ALA A 20 4.27 4.48 15.29
C ALA A 20 3.62 3.72 16.45
N SER A 21 2.56 4.28 17.04
CA SER A 21 1.79 3.63 18.11
C SER A 21 1.16 2.32 17.63
N HIS A 22 0.57 2.32 16.43
CA HIS A 22 0.03 1.10 15.83
C HIS A 22 1.12 0.04 15.63
N ASN A 23 2.28 0.40 15.08
CA ASN A 23 3.36 -0.56 14.83
C ASN A 23 3.90 -1.18 16.13
N GLU A 24 4.05 -0.38 17.19
CA GLU A 24 4.48 -0.89 18.50
C GLU A 24 3.44 -1.84 19.08
N ILE A 25 2.16 -1.44 19.11
CA ILE A 25 1.07 -2.29 19.61
C ILE A 25 0.90 -3.54 18.75
N ALA A 26 1.05 -3.46 17.44
CA ALA A 26 0.98 -4.61 16.55
C ALA A 26 2.13 -5.59 16.80
N ARG A 27 3.35 -5.10 17.04
CA ARG A 27 4.49 -5.92 17.46
C ARG A 27 4.18 -6.65 18.76
N GLN A 28 3.67 -5.93 19.76
CA GLN A 28 3.25 -6.52 21.04
C GLN A 28 2.09 -7.50 20.86
N GLY A 29 1.13 -7.22 19.98
CA GLY A 29 -0.02 -8.08 19.68
C GLY A 29 0.37 -9.37 18.98
N ARG A 30 1.47 -9.40 18.21
CA ARG A 30 2.02 -10.63 17.64
C ARG A 30 2.69 -11.50 18.69
N VAL A 31 3.41 -10.90 19.64
CA VAL A 31 4.14 -11.62 20.69
C VAL A 31 3.22 -12.09 21.82
N ARG A 32 2.23 -11.27 22.20
CA ARG A 32 1.33 -11.52 23.34
C ARG A 32 -0.11 -11.09 23.03
N PRO A 33 -0.80 -11.76 22.08
CA PRO A 33 -2.11 -11.34 21.57
C PRO A 33 -3.20 -11.28 22.64
N MET A 34 -3.15 -12.17 23.62
CA MET A 34 -4.18 -12.31 24.66
C MET A 34 -3.88 -11.52 25.94
N ALA A 35 -2.67 -10.97 26.06
CA ALA A 35 -2.29 -10.16 27.22
C ALA A 35 -3.08 -8.86 27.24
N GLU A 36 -3.48 -8.45 28.44
CA GLU A 36 -4.09 -7.14 28.66
C GLU A 36 -3.06 -6.04 28.43
N VAL A 37 -3.52 -4.96 27.80
CA VAL A 37 -2.71 -3.77 27.59
C VAL A 37 -2.64 -2.99 28.91
N PRO A 38 -1.44 -2.61 29.37
CA PRO A 38 -1.30 -1.79 30.57
C PRO A 38 -2.14 -0.51 30.48
N MET A 39 -2.76 -0.13 31.61
CA MET A 39 -3.64 1.04 31.66
C MET A 39 -2.96 2.33 31.23
N ASP A 40 -1.66 2.49 31.49
CA ASP A 40 -0.90 3.67 31.05
C ASP A 40 -0.75 3.73 29.54
N THR A 41 -0.52 2.59 28.89
CA THR A 41 -0.53 2.50 27.43
C THR A 41 -1.91 2.86 26.87
N LEU A 42 -2.99 2.36 27.49
CA LEU A 42 -4.36 2.72 27.08
C LEU A 42 -4.64 4.22 27.25
N ARG A 43 -4.15 4.86 28.32
CA ARG A 43 -4.27 6.31 28.53
C ARG A 43 -3.56 7.10 27.42
N LEU A 44 -2.34 6.72 27.07
CA LEU A 44 -1.58 7.35 25.99
C LEU A 44 -2.30 7.24 24.65
N VAL A 45 -2.79 6.03 24.32
CA VAL A 45 -3.54 5.79 23.08
C VAL A 45 -4.86 6.59 23.05
N ARG A 46 -5.61 6.63 24.16
CA ARG A 46 -6.84 7.45 24.27
C ARG A 46 -6.57 8.93 24.05
N ARG A 47 -5.49 9.45 24.62
CA ARG A 47 -5.08 10.85 24.44
C ARG A 47 -4.74 11.12 22.98
N LEU A 48 -3.94 10.26 22.34
CA LEU A 48 -3.60 10.39 20.92
C LEU A 48 -4.84 10.37 20.03
N LEU A 49 -5.75 9.41 20.21
CA LEU A 49 -6.99 9.33 19.45
C LEU A 49 -7.88 10.56 19.69
N THR A 50 -7.85 11.14 20.88
CA THR A 50 -8.57 12.38 21.19
C THR A 50 -7.96 13.58 20.46
N GLU A 51 -6.62 13.69 20.44
CA GLU A 51 -5.90 14.72 19.66
C GLU A 51 -6.23 14.61 18.17
N VAL A 52 -6.18 13.41 17.61
CA VAL A 52 -6.55 13.13 16.21
C VAL A 52 -8.01 13.52 15.94
N ARG A 53 -8.95 13.13 16.82
CA ARG A 53 -10.38 13.47 16.68
C ARG A 53 -10.64 14.97 16.78
N ARG A 54 -9.92 15.68 17.64
CA ARG A 54 -10.01 17.15 17.76
C ARG A 54 -9.51 17.82 16.48
N PHE A 55 -8.37 17.37 15.94
CA PHE A 55 -7.85 17.86 14.68
C PHE A 55 -8.85 17.65 13.54
N VAL A 56 -9.34 16.41 13.34
CA VAL A 56 -10.37 16.13 12.32
C VAL A 56 -11.62 16.98 12.54
N GLY A 57 -12.07 17.12 13.79
CA GLY A 57 -13.24 17.92 14.15
C GLY A 57 -13.09 19.42 13.91
N SER A 58 -11.87 19.95 14.00
CA SER A 58 -11.60 21.36 13.72
C SER A 58 -11.69 21.69 12.23
N ILE A 59 -11.48 20.70 11.36
CA ILE A 59 -11.51 20.86 9.90
C ILE A 59 -12.87 20.43 9.33
N SER A 60 -13.44 19.36 9.88
CA SER A 60 -14.66 18.74 9.37
C SER A 60 -15.60 18.35 10.50
N ARG A 61 -16.91 18.59 10.31
CA ARG A 61 -17.96 18.05 11.19
C ARG A 61 -17.98 16.52 11.26
N LYS A 62 -17.17 15.85 10.41
CA LYS A 62 -16.98 14.39 10.37
C LYS A 62 -16.00 13.84 11.42
N ALA A 63 -15.80 14.51 12.58
CA ALA A 63 -14.99 14.00 13.69
C ALA A 63 -15.37 12.59 14.19
N ARG A 64 -16.59 12.12 13.86
CA ARG A 64 -17.09 10.78 14.12
C ARG A 64 -16.41 9.70 13.26
N LEU A 65 -15.63 10.07 12.25
CA LEU A 65 -14.89 9.14 11.40
C LEU A 65 -13.85 8.37 12.19
N ILE A 66 -13.15 9.00 13.13
CA ILE A 66 -12.11 8.33 13.91
C ILE A 66 -12.75 7.64 15.13
N PRO A 67 -12.54 6.33 15.31
CA PRO A 67 -13.23 5.57 16.33
C PRO A 67 -12.76 5.98 17.75
N LYS A 68 -13.63 5.79 18.74
CA LYS A 68 -13.30 5.97 20.17
C LYS A 68 -12.84 4.65 20.76
N LEU A 69 -11.73 4.68 21.49
CA LEU A 69 -11.30 3.48 22.20
C LEU A 69 -12.33 3.09 23.27
N PRO A 70 -12.74 1.81 23.36
CA PRO A 70 -13.66 1.37 24.39
C PRO A 70 -13.12 1.61 25.80
N GLN A 71 -14.04 1.72 26.76
CA GLN A 71 -13.71 1.77 28.18
C GLN A 71 -13.40 0.36 28.70
N GLY A 72 -12.59 0.28 29.75
CA GLY A 72 -12.18 -0.99 30.36
C GLY A 72 -10.88 -1.58 29.79
N ASN A 73 -10.63 -2.84 30.15
CA ASN A 73 -9.47 -3.60 29.75
C ASN A 73 -9.58 -4.03 28.29
N ILE A 74 -8.47 -3.95 27.56
CA ILE A 74 -8.38 -4.32 26.16
C ILE A 74 -7.13 -5.17 25.98
N ARG A 75 -7.22 -6.22 25.17
CA ARG A 75 -6.08 -7.07 24.80
C ARG A 75 -5.26 -6.44 23.69
N PHE A 76 -3.97 -6.75 23.60
CA PHE A 76 -3.10 -6.20 22.56
C PHE A 76 -3.59 -6.47 21.14
N SER A 77 -4.13 -7.66 20.87
CA SER A 77 -4.73 -8.02 19.57
C SER A 77 -5.88 -7.08 19.18
N ALA A 78 -6.84 -6.87 20.09
CA ALA A 78 -7.97 -5.97 19.89
C ALA A 78 -7.51 -4.51 19.72
N LEU A 79 -6.55 -4.05 20.53
CA LEU A 79 -6.00 -2.69 20.41
C LEU A 79 -5.28 -2.48 19.08
N SER A 80 -4.55 -3.49 18.59
CA SER A 80 -3.86 -3.43 17.31
C SER A 80 -4.84 -3.25 16.15
N LEU A 81 -5.91 -4.05 16.11
CA LEU A 81 -6.94 -3.94 15.07
C LEU A 81 -7.61 -2.56 15.11
N PHE A 82 -7.93 -2.10 16.31
CA PHE A 82 -8.55 -0.80 16.52
C PHE A 82 -7.66 0.36 16.03
N LEU A 83 -6.36 0.31 16.33
CA LEU A 83 -5.42 1.33 15.87
C LEU A 83 -5.17 1.24 14.36
N GLY A 84 -5.17 0.03 13.78
CA GLY A 84 -5.09 -0.17 12.34
C GLY A 84 -6.25 0.52 11.61
N GLU A 85 -7.48 0.34 12.11
CA GLU A 85 -8.65 1.04 11.59
C GLU A 85 -8.53 2.55 11.73
N ALA A 86 -8.11 3.06 12.90
CA ALA A 86 -7.90 4.48 13.12
C ALA A 86 -6.85 5.08 12.17
N CYS A 87 -5.75 4.37 11.92
CA CYS A 87 -4.72 4.75 10.94
C CYS A 87 -5.33 4.88 9.55
N ILE A 88 -6.02 3.85 9.05
CA ILE A 88 -6.61 3.85 7.70
C ILE A 88 -7.56 5.04 7.55
N ARG A 89 -8.48 5.23 8.51
CA ARG A 89 -9.45 6.33 8.44
C ARG A 89 -8.79 7.71 8.48
N PHE A 90 -7.71 7.86 9.26
CA PHE A 90 -6.98 9.13 9.33
C PHE A 90 -6.17 9.41 8.06
N GLU A 91 -5.56 8.39 7.47
CA GLU A 91 -4.85 8.49 6.20
C GLU A 91 -5.81 8.79 5.04
N THR A 92 -6.97 8.12 4.98
CA THR A 92 -8.01 8.44 3.98
C THR A 92 -8.47 9.89 4.11
N PHE A 93 -8.63 10.39 5.33
CA PHE A 93 -8.95 11.79 5.58
C PHE A 93 -7.85 12.73 5.08
N GLY A 94 -6.57 12.44 5.38
CA GLY A 94 -5.43 13.23 4.90
C GLY A 94 -5.32 13.26 3.37
N LYS A 95 -5.54 12.12 2.72
CA LYS A 95 -5.57 12.00 1.25
C LYS A 95 -6.69 12.82 0.63
N ALA A 96 -7.89 12.80 1.22
CA ALA A 96 -9.02 13.61 0.74
C ALA A 96 -8.72 15.11 0.80
N LEU A 97 -7.88 15.55 1.75
CA LEU A 97 -7.42 16.93 1.89
C LEU A 97 -6.06 17.20 1.23
N GLN A 98 -5.51 16.23 0.50
CA GLN A 98 -4.22 16.31 -0.18
C GLN A 98 -3.02 16.63 0.76
N PHE A 99 -3.10 16.33 2.06
CA PHE A 99 -1.99 16.56 3.00
C PHE A 99 -0.78 15.63 2.77
N ASP A 100 -0.99 14.53 2.06
CA ASP A 100 0.07 13.61 1.65
C ASP A 100 0.89 14.14 0.47
N ARG A 101 0.39 15.17 -0.25
CA ARG A 101 1.18 15.80 -1.31
C ARG A 101 2.28 16.67 -0.69
N PRO A 102 3.53 16.54 -1.13
CA PRO A 102 4.56 17.52 -0.80
C PRO A 102 4.08 18.89 -1.31
N ALA A 103 4.38 19.95 -0.55
CA ALA A 103 3.97 21.29 -0.94
C ALA A 103 4.48 21.59 -2.36
N PRO A 104 3.66 22.19 -3.24
CA PRO A 104 4.09 22.52 -4.59
C PRO A 104 5.35 23.39 -4.52
N GLY A 105 6.41 22.99 -5.24
CA GLY A 105 7.72 23.65 -5.22
C GLY A 105 8.68 23.21 -4.10
N SER A 106 8.30 22.26 -3.25
CA SER A 106 9.25 21.67 -2.30
C SER A 106 10.18 20.66 -3.00
N PRO A 107 11.43 20.48 -2.54
CA PRO A 107 12.34 19.47 -3.09
C PRO A 107 11.70 18.07 -3.13
N ALA A 108 10.93 17.71 -2.09
CA ALA A 108 10.20 16.45 -2.02
C ALA A 108 9.17 16.27 -3.15
N ALA A 109 8.55 17.35 -3.63
CA ALA A 109 7.63 17.29 -4.78
C ALA A 109 8.37 17.00 -6.09
N HIS A 110 9.56 17.58 -6.26
CA HIS A 110 10.42 17.29 -7.40
C HIS A 110 10.93 15.86 -7.38
N TYR A 111 11.33 15.34 -6.21
CA TYR A 111 11.75 13.95 -6.08
C TYR A 111 10.62 12.95 -6.36
N GLN A 112 9.40 13.20 -5.86
CA GLN A 112 8.25 12.32 -6.15
C GLN A 112 7.85 12.35 -7.62
N ALA A 113 7.91 13.51 -8.29
CA ALA A 113 7.67 13.60 -9.72
C ALA A 113 8.73 12.79 -10.50
N ALA A 114 10.00 12.95 -10.15
CA ALA A 114 11.10 12.21 -10.78
C ALA A 114 11.00 10.68 -10.54
N GLU A 115 10.58 10.25 -9.35
CA GLU A 115 10.38 8.83 -9.03
C GLU A 115 9.21 8.21 -9.81
N ALA A 116 8.12 8.96 -9.98
CA ALA A 116 6.99 8.54 -10.80
C ALA A 116 7.38 8.43 -12.28
N ASP A 117 8.16 9.38 -12.80
CA ASP A 117 8.67 9.36 -14.18
C ASP A 117 9.61 8.17 -14.40
N LEU A 118 10.53 7.90 -13.48
CA LEU A 118 11.41 6.73 -13.53
C LEU A 118 10.64 5.41 -13.51
N SER A 119 9.63 5.31 -12.64
CA SER A 119 8.78 4.11 -12.56
C SER A 119 8.01 3.87 -13.86
N SER A 120 7.51 4.93 -14.49
CA SER A 120 6.85 4.88 -15.79
C SER A 120 7.80 4.40 -16.89
N LEU A 121 9.03 4.93 -16.92
CA LEU A 121 10.06 4.52 -17.89
C LEU A 121 10.45 3.05 -17.73
N ILE A 122 10.61 2.57 -16.49
CA ILE A 122 10.90 1.15 -16.22
C ILE A 122 9.74 0.26 -16.68
N ALA A 123 8.50 0.65 -16.40
CA ALA A 123 7.32 -0.11 -16.84
C ALA A 123 7.24 -0.18 -18.38
N ALA A 124 7.49 0.93 -19.07
CA ALA A 124 7.54 0.97 -20.53
C ALA A 124 8.65 0.07 -21.09
N ALA A 125 9.87 0.19 -20.56
CA ALA A 125 10.99 -0.65 -20.97
C ALA A 125 10.73 -2.15 -20.74
N THR A 126 10.11 -2.50 -19.61
CA THR A 126 9.75 -3.90 -19.30
C THR A 126 8.69 -4.43 -20.26
N ALA A 127 7.71 -3.61 -20.64
CA ALA A 127 6.70 -3.97 -21.63
C ALA A 127 7.31 -4.20 -23.03
N ASP A 128 8.28 -3.36 -23.43
CA ASP A 128 8.94 -3.51 -24.72
C ASP A 128 9.84 -4.75 -24.79
N ILE A 129 10.59 -5.05 -23.72
CA ILE A 129 11.38 -6.29 -23.63
C ILE A 129 10.47 -7.51 -23.73
N ARG A 130 9.29 -7.47 -23.11
CA ARG A 130 8.31 -8.55 -23.19
C ARG A 130 7.80 -8.75 -24.62
N ARG A 131 7.45 -7.67 -25.32
CA ARG A 131 6.99 -7.73 -26.73
C ARG A 131 8.05 -8.31 -27.66
N VAL A 132 9.32 -7.93 -27.47
CA VAL A 132 10.42 -8.50 -28.25
C VAL A 132 10.55 -10.00 -28.00
N ARG A 133 10.49 -10.45 -26.75
CA ARG A 133 10.55 -11.89 -26.41
C ARG A 133 9.37 -12.68 -26.98
N GLU A 134 8.16 -12.13 -26.93
CA GLU A 134 6.97 -12.76 -27.52
C GLU A 134 7.09 -12.86 -29.03
N LYS A 135 7.63 -11.83 -29.69
CA LYS A 135 7.93 -11.85 -31.13
C LYS A 135 8.99 -12.88 -31.50
N ASP A 136 10.12 -12.92 -30.76
CA ASP A 136 11.19 -13.89 -30.99
C ASP A 136 10.72 -15.34 -30.77
N ALA A 137 9.80 -15.56 -29.81
CA ALA A 137 9.21 -16.86 -29.57
C ALA A 137 8.29 -17.28 -30.73
N ALA A 138 7.44 -16.38 -31.21
CA ALA A 138 6.57 -16.63 -32.36
C ALA A 138 7.38 -16.93 -33.63
N GLU A 139 8.47 -16.18 -33.90
CA GLU A 139 9.33 -16.42 -35.06
C GLU A 139 10.08 -17.77 -34.97
N ARG A 140 10.44 -18.23 -33.76
CA ARG A 140 11.04 -19.56 -33.56
C ARG A 140 10.04 -20.69 -33.77
N GLU A 141 8.80 -20.50 -33.32
CA GLU A 141 7.72 -21.47 -33.51
C GLU A 141 7.32 -21.57 -34.99
N GLU A 142 7.26 -20.45 -35.71
CA GLU A 142 7.04 -20.44 -37.17
C GLU A 142 8.16 -21.16 -37.93
N LYS A 143 9.43 -20.94 -37.56
CA LYS A 143 10.58 -21.66 -38.15
C LYS A 143 10.56 -23.16 -37.83
N ARG A 144 10.08 -23.55 -36.65
CA ARG A 144 9.94 -24.97 -36.27
C ARG A 144 8.88 -25.66 -37.12
N ASN A 145 7.70 -25.04 -37.28
CA ASN A 145 6.61 -25.61 -38.08
C ASN A 145 6.94 -25.68 -39.58
N ARG A 146 7.82 -24.81 -40.09
CA ARG A 146 8.27 -24.85 -41.49
C ARG A 146 9.29 -25.97 -41.78
N ASN A 147 9.95 -26.51 -40.76
CA ASN A 147 11.01 -27.51 -40.90
C ASN A 147 10.57 -28.94 -40.55
N GLU A 148 9.28 -29.21 -40.34
CA GLU A 148 8.78 -30.59 -40.24
C GLU A 148 8.86 -31.25 -41.62
N PRO A 149 9.65 -32.32 -41.81
CA PRO A 149 9.66 -33.07 -43.06
C PRO A 149 8.34 -33.82 -43.18
N GLU A 150 7.66 -33.69 -44.33
CA GLU A 150 6.53 -34.55 -44.69
C GLU A 150 6.99 -36.01 -44.57
N GLU A 151 6.35 -36.76 -43.67
CA GLU A 151 6.59 -38.20 -43.52
C GLU A 151 6.29 -38.88 -44.86
N HIS A 152 7.34 -39.27 -45.57
CA HIS A 152 7.26 -40.14 -46.74
C HIS A 152 6.55 -41.44 -46.35
N GLU A 153 5.38 -41.69 -46.96
CA GLU A 153 4.69 -42.98 -46.87
C GLU A 153 5.65 -44.12 -47.23
N PRO A 154 5.72 -45.20 -46.43
CA PRO A 154 6.59 -46.33 -46.73
C PRO A 154 6.09 -47.12 -47.94
N TYR A 155 6.97 -47.21 -48.93
CA TYR A 155 6.93 -48.06 -50.11
C TYR A 155 6.64 -49.53 -49.73
N VAL A 156 5.41 -50.00 -49.94
CA VAL A 156 5.09 -51.43 -49.82
C VAL A 156 5.53 -52.14 -51.10
N SER A 157 6.74 -52.70 -51.06
CA SER A 157 7.29 -53.53 -52.11
C SER A 157 6.50 -54.83 -52.24
N GLN A 158 6.10 -55.12 -53.48
CA GLN A 158 5.75 -56.45 -53.99
C GLN A 158 6.84 -57.48 -53.65
N TRP A 159 6.44 -58.73 -53.37
CA TRP A 159 7.08 -60.07 -53.43
C TRP A 159 6.47 -60.91 -52.29
N GLY A 160 5.83 -62.08 -52.39
CA GLY A 160 5.44 -63.01 -53.44
C GLY A 160 4.98 -64.32 -52.74
N PHE A 161 3.97 -65.02 -53.28
CA PHE A 161 3.75 -66.48 -53.17
C PHE A 161 2.82 -66.91 -54.31
#